data_AF-A0AA51XT06-F1
#
_entry.id   AF-A0AA51XT06-F1
#
_cell.length_a   1.000
_cell.length_b   1.000
_cell.length_c   1.000
_cell.angle_alpha   90.00
_cell.angle_beta   90.00
_cell.angle_gamma   90.00
#
_symmetry.space_group_name_H-M   'P 1'
#
loop_
_entity.id
_entity.type
_entity.pdbx_description
1 polymer ?
#
loop_
_entity_poly.entity_id
_entity_poly.type
_entity_poly.pdbx_seq_one_letter_code
_entity_poly.pdbx_strand_id
1 'polypeptide(L)' 'MDCEGCEYNLLNEDNSVLARFSKIQIEYHHGYPKLVEKLRNVGFIVNFTKPEKNFSSKHTDPTWLLGYICASKS' A
#
# COMPACT_ATOMS: atom_id res chain seq x y z
N MET A 1 -4.22 1.94 -6.62
CA MET A 1 -3.01 2.51 -7.22
C MET A 1 -2.09 1.35 -7.51
N ASP A 2 -1.68 1.24 -8.76
CA ASP A 2 -0.81 0.20 -9.29
C ASP A 2 0.28 0.93 -10.08
N CYS A 3 1.36 1.28 -9.39
CA CYS A 3 2.47 2.07 -9.90
C CYS A 3 3.69 1.68 -9.09
N GLU A 4 4.63 0.94 -9.69
CA GLU A 4 5.83 0.46 -9.01
C GLU A 4 6.62 1.62 -8.38
N GLY A 5 6.72 1.63 -7.04
CA GLY A 5 7.46 2.63 -6.25
C GLY A 5 6.68 3.93 -5.97
N CYS A 6 5.67 4.27 -6.74
CA CYS A 6 4.90 5.51 -6.58
C CYS A 6 3.86 5.42 -5.45
N GLU A 7 3.49 4.21 -5.04
CA GLU A 7 2.49 3.96 -4.00
C GLU A 7 2.85 4.61 -2.66
N TYR A 8 4.15 4.84 -2.41
CA TYR A 8 4.66 5.48 -1.21
C TYR A 8 4.49 6.99 -1.18
N ASN A 9 4.16 7.63 -2.30
CA ASN A 9 3.77 9.05 -2.28
C ASN A 9 2.53 9.28 -1.41
N LEU A 10 1.69 8.25 -1.24
CA LEU A 10 0.58 8.25 -0.30
C LEU A 10 0.99 8.58 1.14
N LEU A 11 2.24 8.32 1.54
CA LEU A 11 2.75 8.69 2.86
C LEU A 11 2.87 10.21 3.03
N ASN A 12 3.08 10.94 1.94
CA ASN A 12 3.21 12.39 1.92
C ASN A 12 1.87 13.10 1.70
N GLU A 13 0.82 12.37 1.29
CA GLU A 13 -0.51 12.93 1.09
C GLU A 13 -1.17 13.36 2.41
N ASP A 14 -1.99 14.40 2.34
CA ASP A 14 -2.73 14.88 3.50
C ASP A 14 -3.87 13.91 3.87
N ASN A 15 -4.08 13.73 5.18
CA ASN A 15 -5.11 12.83 5.69
C ASN A 15 -6.52 13.24 5.24
N SER A 16 -6.79 14.54 5.07
CA SER A 16 -8.08 15.04 4.59
C SER A 16 -8.34 14.70 3.12
N VAL A 17 -7.30 14.53 2.31
CA VAL A 17 -7.42 14.06 0.92
C VAL A 17 -7.79 12.58 0.93
N LEU A 18 -7.05 11.76 1.69
CA LEU A 18 -7.31 10.33 1.82
C LEU A 18 -8.70 10.06 2.41
N ALA A 19 -9.15 10.87 3.37
CA ALA A 19 -10.45 10.75 3.99
C ALA A 19 -11.63 11.01 3.04
N ARG A 20 -11.41 11.54 1.83
CA ARG A 20 -12.50 11.71 0.83
C ARG A 20 -12.91 10.40 0.19
N PHE A 21 -12.05 9.38 0.23
CA PHE A 21 -12.34 8.08 -0.37
C PHE A 21 -13.12 7.18 0.60
N SER A 22 -14.05 6.40 0.05
CA SER A 22 -14.75 5.34 0.80
C SER A 22 -13.96 4.03 0.82
N LYS A 23 -13.18 3.78 -0.23
CA LYS A 23 -12.34 2.60 -0.40
C LYS A 23 -11.04 2.96 -1.12
N ILE A 24 -9.94 2.35 -0.71
CA ILE A 24 -8.62 2.45 -1.34
C ILE A 24 -8.07 1.04 -1.53
N GLN A 25 -7.51 0.77 -2.70
CA GLN A 25 -6.76 -0.45 -2.99
C GLN A 25 -5.37 -0.08 -3.51
N ILE A 26 -4.34 -0.71 -2.97
CA ILE A 26 -2.93 -0.44 -3.30
C ILE A 26 -2.23 -1.77 -3.59
N GLU A 27 -1.55 -1.86 -4.73
CA GLU A 27 -0.51 -2.85 -4.97
C GLU A 27 0.82 -2.25 -4.50
N TYR A 28 1.56 -2.96 -3.64
CA TYR A 28 2.82 -2.50 -3.09
C TYR A 28 3.98 -3.41 -3.50
N HIS A 29 5.18 -2.84 -3.62
CA HIS A 29 6.37 -3.51 -4.14
C HIS A 29 7.58 -3.52 -3.19
N HIS A 30 7.58 -2.72 -2.12
CA HIS A 30 8.72 -2.58 -1.19
C HIS A 30 8.31 -2.69 0.30
N GLY A 31 7.16 -3.33 0.58
CA GLY A 31 6.60 -3.53 1.91
C GLY A 31 5.49 -2.55 2.31
N TYR A 32 4.62 -3.00 3.20
CA TYR A 32 3.35 -2.34 3.52
C TYR A 32 3.19 -1.69 4.92
N PRO A 33 4.03 -1.92 5.96
CA PRO A 33 3.71 -1.45 7.32
C PRO A 33 3.37 0.05 7.43
N LYS A 34 4.16 0.92 6.78
CA LYS A 34 3.93 2.37 6.78
C LYS A 34 2.64 2.78 6.06
N LEU A 35 2.31 2.12 4.95
CA LEU A 35 1.07 2.37 4.21
C LEU A 35 -0.15 1.98 5.06
N VAL A 36 -0.07 0.82 5.73
CA VAL A 36 -1.13 0.36 6.64
C VAL A 36 -1.30 1.30 7.83
N GLU A 37 -0.21 1.74 8.45
CA GLU A 37 -0.25 2.71 9.55
C GLU A 37 -0.90 4.04 9.12
N LYS A 38 -0.46 4.60 7.99
CA LYS A 38 -1.02 5.83 7.42
C LYS A 38 -2.54 5.70 7.20
N LEU A 39 -2.99 4.63 6.57
CA LEU A 39 -4.41 4.40 6.28
C LEU A 39 -5.24 4.19 7.56
N ARG A 40 -4.70 3.48 8.56
CA ARG A 40 -5.36 3.33 9.87
C ARG A 40 -5.46 4.65 10.60
N ASN A 41 -4.44 5.50 10.55
CA ASN A 41 -4.46 6.84 11.16
C ASN A 41 -5.50 7.77 10.53
N VAL A 42 -5.87 7.55 9.26
CA VAL A 42 -6.96 8.26 8.58
C VAL A 42 -8.35 7.72 8.98
N GLY A 43 -8.41 6.56 9.65
CA GLY A 43 -9.66 5.94 10.11
C GLY A 43 -10.19 4.82 9.20
N PHE A 44 -9.37 4.30 8.28
CA PHE A 44 -9.76 3.14 7.49
C PHE A 44 -9.59 1.83 8.27
N ILE A 45 -10.49 0.87 8.03
CA ILE A 45 -10.28 -0.55 8.32
C ILE A 45 -9.41 -1.11 7.20
N VAL A 46 -8.26 -1.69 7.55
CA VAL A 46 -7.23 -2.10 6.58
C VAL A 46 -6.95 -3.59 6.67
N ASN A 47 -7.10 -4.27 5.52
CA ASN A 47 -6.71 -5.65 5.27
C ASN A 47 -5.59 -5.69 4.24
N PHE A 48 -4.70 -6.68 4.32
CA PHE A 48 -3.60 -6.84 3.36
C PHE A 48 -3.25 -8.30 3.14
N THR A 49 -2.68 -8.61 1.98
CA THR A 49 -2.19 -9.96 1.67
C THR A 49 -0.82 -10.20 2.28
N LYS A 50 -0.48 -11.47 2.50
CA LYS A 50 0.89 -11.86 2.83
C LYS A 50 1.81 -11.46 1.66
N PRO A 51 2.93 -10.77 1.90
CA PRO A 51 3.83 -10.36 0.84
C PRO A 51 4.49 -11.58 0.19
N GLU A 52 4.50 -11.61 -1.13
CA GLU A 52 5.18 -12.64 -1.92
C GLU A 52 6.53 -12.12 -2.40
N LYS A 53 7.59 -12.89 -2.12
CA LYS A 53 8.91 -12.68 -2.70
C LYS A 53 8.91 -13.31 -4.09
N ASN A 54 8.53 -12.55 -5.11
CA ASN A 54 8.74 -13.03 -6.48
C ASN A 54 10.21 -12.84 -6.84
N PHE A 55 10.94 -13.94 -6.82
CA PHE A 55 12.20 -14.07 -7.56
C PHE A 55 11.91 -14.18 -9.05
N SER A 56 11.21 -13.19 -9.63
CA SER A 56 11.14 -13.09 -11.07
C SER A 56 12.50 -12.58 -11.54
N SER A 57 13.13 -13.27 -12.48
CA SER A 57 14.47 -12.98 -13.01
C SER A 57 14.63 -11.60 -13.67
N LYS A 58 13.56 -10.78 -13.67
CA LYS A 58 13.50 -9.44 -14.24
C LYS A 58 13.78 -8.33 -13.22
N HIS A 59 13.61 -8.58 -11.93
CA HIS A 59 13.89 -7.60 -10.88
C HIS A 59 15.10 -8.06 -10.05
N THR A 60 16.22 -7.36 -10.21
CA THR A 60 17.47 -7.59 -9.47
C THR A 60 17.43 -7.04 -8.05
N ASP A 61 16.30 -6.47 -7.60
CA ASP A 61 16.15 -5.90 -6.27
C ASP A 61 15.78 -6.98 -5.24
N PRO A 62 16.67 -7.30 -4.28
CA PRO A 62 16.40 -8.28 -3.23
C PRO A 62 15.28 -7.86 -2.26
N THR A 63 14.77 -6.63 -2.36
CA THR A 63 13.70 -6.08 -1.51
C THR A 63 12.31 -6.10 -2.15
N TRP A 64 12.18 -6.63 -3.38
CA TRP A 64 10.89 -6.67 -4.09
C TRP A 64 9.89 -7.61 -3.39
N LEU A 65 8.86 -7.00 -2.80
CA LEU A 65 7.79 -7.66 -2.05
C LEU A 65 6.45 -7.21 -2.61
N LEU A 66 5.80 -8.09 -3.37
CA LEU A 66 4.50 -7.82 -3.95
C LEU A 66 3.38 -8.18 -2.99
N GLY A 67 2.38 -7.32 -2.89
CA GLY A 67 1.11 -7.66 -2.28
C GLY A 67 0.08 -6.55 -2.40
N TYR A 68 -1.07 -6.79 -1.78
CA TYR A 68 -2.22 -5.90 -1.88
C TYR A 68 -2.64 -5.38 -0.51
N ILE A 69 -3.07 -4.12 -0.46
CA ILE A 69 -3.76 -3.50 0.66
C ILE A 69 -5.16 -3.11 0.20
N CYS A 70 -6.16 -3.45 1.00
CA CYS A 70 -7.54 -3.02 0.84
C CYS A 70 -7.97 -2.25 2.10
N ALA A 71 -8.35 -0.99 1.93
CA ALA A 71 -8.79 -0.11 3.00
C ALA A 71 -10.22 0.37 2.73
N SER A 72 -11.10 0.31 3.73
CA SER A 72 -12.50 0.75 3.63
C SER A 72 -12.95 1.42 4.92
N LYS A 73 -13.88 2.37 4.82
CA LYS A 73 -14.54 2.93 6.00
C LYS A 73 -15.56 1.93 6.56
N SER A 74 -15.78 1.98 7.88
CA SER A 74 -16.86 1.25 8.57
C SER A 74 -18.23 1.75 8.15
#